data_AF-A0A0D6JFF2-F1
#
_entry.id   AF-A0A0D6JFF2-F1
#
_cell.length_a   1.000
_cell.length_b   1.000
_cell.length_c   1.000
_cell.angle_alpha   90.00
_cell.angle_beta   90.00
_cell.angle_gamma   90.00
#
_symmetry.space_group_name_H-M   'P 1'
#
loop_
_entity.id
_entity.type
_entity.pdbx_description
1 polymer ?
#
loop_
_entity_poly.entity_id
_entity_poly.type
_entity_poly.pdbx_seq_one_letter_code
_entity_poly.pdbx_strand_id
1 'polypeptide(L)'
;MTAKKTENPIPGLIALAVIGVILYGCWQGSNSVEEREAALRASTDPSEIAALVLGADAKSKATRRGQFIDVEYQLKASWDGPWTAKSFKHDAVKLFPVMFNNVNDMDKVRILARSELVDIRGNTSEEIVARVTISRKNNVKIRWDNVLPSNLPSFADDYWEHPALKN
;
A
#
# COMPACT_ATOMS: atom_id res chain seq x y z
N MET A 1 49.58 -41.61 10.93
CA MET A 1 48.16 -41.40 11.25
C MET A 1 48.08 -40.92 12.69
N THR A 2 47.48 -39.82 13.13
CA THR A 2 46.83 -38.67 12.51
C THR A 2 46.77 -37.59 13.61
N ALA A 3 47.08 -36.35 13.22
CA ALA A 3 46.96 -35.03 13.83
C ALA A 3 46.31 -34.78 15.23
N LYS A 4 46.93 -33.81 15.93
CA LYS A 4 46.41 -32.96 17.02
C LYS A 4 45.04 -32.32 16.71
N LYS A 5 44.22 -32.12 17.74
CA LYS A 5 43.09 -31.16 17.78
C LYS A 5 42.86 -30.71 19.25
N THR A 6 43.53 -29.67 19.75
CA THR A 6 43.12 -28.24 19.87
C THR A 6 41.75 -27.99 20.55
N GLU A 7 41.83 -27.30 21.69
CA GLU A 7 40.74 -26.75 22.52
C GLU A 7 39.99 -25.58 21.85
N ASN A 8 38.66 -25.48 22.12
CA ASN A 8 37.68 -24.35 22.20
C ASN A 8 37.86 -23.03 21.38
N PRO A 9 36.82 -22.19 21.09
CA PRO A 9 35.50 -22.04 21.75
C PRO A 9 34.27 -21.83 20.81
N ILE A 10 33.08 -21.66 21.41
CA ILE A 10 31.80 -21.23 20.78
C ILE A 10 31.95 -19.83 20.15
N PRO A 11 31.52 -19.60 18.89
CA PRO A 11 30.46 -18.59 18.66
C PRO A 11 29.60 -18.77 17.38
N GLY A 12 28.37 -18.24 17.44
CA GLY A 12 27.49 -17.94 16.29
C GLY A 12 26.14 -18.66 16.38
N LEU A 13 25.02 -18.11 16.87
CA LEU A 13 24.45 -16.77 16.73
C LEU A 13 24.46 -16.29 15.27
N ILE A 14 23.25 -15.99 14.78
CA ILE A 14 22.86 -15.48 13.45
C ILE A 14 22.39 -16.57 12.48
N ALA A 15 21.08 -16.86 12.50
CA ALA A 15 20.19 -16.80 11.33
C ALA A 15 18.80 -17.38 11.68
N LEU A 16 18.13 -16.82 12.69
CA LEU A 16 16.70 -17.02 12.93
C LEU A 16 16.06 -15.64 13.05
N ALA A 17 15.79 -15.00 11.91
CA ALA A 17 15.07 -13.74 11.87
C ALA A 17 14.40 -13.50 10.51
N VAL A 18 13.46 -14.39 10.11
CA VAL A 18 12.46 -14.03 9.08
C VAL A 18 11.03 -14.44 9.48
N ILE A 19 10.81 -15.12 10.61
CA ILE A 19 9.45 -15.56 11.03
C ILE A 19 9.15 -15.10 12.46
N GLY A 20 9.47 -13.84 12.76
CA GLY A 20 9.44 -13.30 14.12
C GLY A 20 8.63 -12.02 14.31
N VAL A 21 7.71 -11.67 13.40
CA VAL A 21 6.94 -10.41 13.51
C VAL A 21 5.47 -10.64 13.91
N ILE A 22 4.95 -11.86 13.92
CA ILE A 22 3.51 -12.09 14.15
C ILE A 22 3.13 -12.34 15.64
N LEU A 23 4.08 -12.61 16.55
CA LEU A 23 3.72 -13.07 17.92
C LEU A 23 3.97 -12.11 19.09
N TYR A 24 4.44 -10.88 18.87
CA TYR A 24 4.59 -9.87 19.95
C TYR A 24 3.59 -8.70 19.85
N GLY A 25 2.49 -8.87 19.12
CA GLY A 25 1.45 -7.85 18.93
C GLY A 25 0.50 -7.68 20.12
N CYS A 26 0.99 -7.71 21.35
CA CYS A 26 0.20 -7.32 22.51
C CYS A 26 1.12 -6.62 23.51
N TRP A 27 0.90 -5.30 23.68
CA TRP A 27 1.45 -4.37 24.68
C TRP A 27 2.38 -3.28 24.13
N GLN A 28 1.88 -2.03 24.22
CA GLN A 28 2.53 -0.70 24.10
C GLN A 28 2.35 0.10 22.80
N GLY A 29 1.37 1.01 22.86
CA GLY A 29 0.96 1.94 21.80
C GLY A 29 1.79 3.22 21.64
N SER A 30 3.13 3.16 21.76
CA SER A 30 4.01 4.29 21.44
C SER A 30 5.10 3.99 20.40
N ASN A 31 5.31 2.72 20.03
CA ASN A 31 6.32 2.32 19.02
C ASN A 31 5.78 2.25 17.58
N SER A 32 4.48 2.50 17.36
CA SER A 32 3.78 2.08 16.15
C SER A 32 4.13 2.85 14.88
N VAL A 33 4.64 4.09 14.96
CA VAL A 33 4.98 4.88 13.76
C VAL A 33 6.38 4.55 13.25
N GLU A 34 7.37 4.51 14.14
CA GLU A 34 8.76 4.21 13.78
C GLU A 34 8.92 2.75 13.34
N GLU A 35 8.27 1.81 14.02
CA GLU A 35 8.23 0.41 13.59
C GLU A 35 7.54 0.26 12.23
N ARG A 36 6.47 1.03 11.97
CA ARG A 36 5.77 1.04 10.68
C ARG A 36 6.63 1.65 9.58
N GLU A 37 7.39 2.72 9.86
CA GLU A 37 8.34 3.28 8.90
C GLU A 37 9.52 2.34 8.62
N ALA A 38 10.05 1.67 9.65
CA ALA A 38 11.10 0.67 9.48
C ALA A 38 10.60 -0.54 8.68
N ALA A 39 9.38 -1.02 8.96
CA ALA A 39 8.72 -2.07 8.20
C ALA A 39 8.45 -1.64 6.75
N LEU A 40 8.01 -0.40 6.53
CA LEU A 40 7.85 0.17 5.20
C LEU A 40 9.19 0.22 4.46
N ARG A 41 10.29 0.61 5.09
CA ARG A 41 11.62 0.62 4.43
C ARG A 41 12.13 -0.78 4.10
N ALA A 42 11.77 -1.78 4.89
CA ALA A 42 12.20 -3.17 4.69
C ALA A 42 11.30 -3.96 3.74
N SER A 43 10.02 -3.60 3.62
CA SER A 43 9.07 -4.36 2.82
C SER A 43 9.24 -4.09 1.32
N THR A 44 9.39 -5.17 0.57
CA THR A 44 9.37 -5.19 -0.90
C THR A 44 8.06 -5.79 -1.43
N ASP A 45 7.23 -6.35 -0.55
CA ASP A 45 5.97 -6.96 -0.96
C ASP A 45 4.88 -5.89 -1.19
N PRO A 46 4.28 -5.83 -2.38
CA PRO A 46 3.24 -4.85 -2.70
C PRO A 46 2.03 -4.89 -1.76
N SER A 47 1.65 -6.06 -1.24
CA SER A 47 0.47 -6.18 -0.36
C SER A 47 0.78 -5.66 1.04
N GLU A 48 1.96 -6.01 1.57
CA GLU A 48 2.44 -5.46 2.84
C GLU A 48 2.58 -3.93 2.78
N ILE A 49 3.17 -3.39 1.71
CA ILE A 49 3.27 -1.93 1.52
C ILE A 49 1.88 -1.30 1.50
N ALA A 50 0.92 -1.86 0.75
CA ALA A 50 -0.43 -1.34 0.71
C ALA A 50 -1.10 -1.35 2.10
N ALA A 51 -0.98 -2.45 2.85
CA ALA A 51 -1.52 -2.55 4.20
C ALA A 51 -0.84 -1.57 5.18
N LEU A 52 0.48 -1.40 5.06
CA LEU A 52 1.26 -0.47 5.86
C LEU A 52 1.01 0.99 5.49
N VAL A 53 0.62 1.34 4.27
CA VAL A 53 0.30 2.74 3.90
C VAL A 53 -1.16 3.06 4.22
N LEU A 54 -2.08 2.20 3.79
CA LEU A 54 -3.53 2.42 3.89
C LEU A 54 -4.08 2.12 5.30
N GLY A 55 -3.31 1.38 6.11
CA GLY A 55 -3.74 0.90 7.43
C GLY A 55 -4.39 -0.48 7.37
N ALA A 56 -4.29 -1.22 8.48
CA ALA A 56 -4.78 -2.60 8.57
C ALA A 56 -6.28 -2.74 8.27
N ASP A 57 -7.07 -1.71 8.56
CA ASP A 57 -8.52 -1.72 8.40
C ASP A 57 -8.99 -1.59 6.95
N ALA A 58 -8.10 -1.15 6.03
CA ALA A 58 -8.46 -0.85 4.64
C ALA A 58 -8.72 -2.12 3.78
N LYS A 59 -8.58 -3.33 4.34
CA LYS A 59 -8.74 -4.62 3.65
C LYS A 59 -8.13 -4.58 2.23
N SER A 60 -6.84 -4.31 2.16
CA SER A 60 -6.13 -4.17 0.88
C SER A 60 -5.58 -5.50 0.38
N LYS A 61 -5.46 -5.63 -0.93
CA LYS A 61 -4.86 -6.76 -1.64
C LYS A 61 -4.10 -6.23 -2.84
N ALA A 62 -2.83 -6.63 -2.97
CA ALA A 62 -2.09 -6.38 -4.19
C ALA A 62 -2.07 -7.63 -5.08
N THR A 63 -2.26 -7.45 -6.38
CA THR A 63 -2.18 -8.50 -7.38
C THR A 63 -1.16 -8.10 -8.45
N ARG A 64 -0.14 -8.93 -8.63
CA ARG A 64 0.90 -8.70 -9.65
C ARG A 64 0.54 -9.42 -10.96
N ARG A 65 0.57 -8.67 -12.06
CA ARG A 65 0.36 -9.15 -13.43
C ARG A 65 1.57 -8.75 -14.28
N GLY A 66 2.65 -9.53 -14.20
CA GLY A 66 3.94 -9.18 -14.81
C GLY A 66 4.55 -7.95 -14.14
N GLN A 67 4.77 -6.88 -14.92
CA GLN A 67 5.27 -5.59 -14.44
C GLN A 67 4.15 -4.59 -14.07
N PHE A 68 2.90 -5.06 -14.05
CA PHE A 68 1.74 -4.29 -13.64
C PHE A 68 1.27 -4.74 -12.26
N ILE A 69 1.08 -3.81 -11.33
CA ILE A 69 0.58 -4.10 -9.99
C ILE A 69 -0.77 -3.43 -9.80
N ASP A 70 -1.76 -4.22 -9.45
CA ASP A 70 -3.06 -3.74 -8.98
C ASP A 70 -3.09 -3.74 -7.46
N VAL A 71 -3.41 -2.61 -6.87
CA VAL A 71 -3.74 -2.51 -5.44
C VAL A 71 -5.23 -2.26 -5.32
N GLU A 72 -5.96 -3.28 -4.89
CA GLU A 72 -7.39 -3.20 -4.58
C GLU A 72 -7.54 -3.01 -3.07
N TYR A 73 -8.40 -2.08 -2.64
CA TYR A 73 -8.70 -1.92 -1.22
C TYR A 73 -10.14 -1.47 -0.99
N GLN A 74 -10.66 -1.81 0.19
CA GLN A 74 -11.97 -1.36 0.62
C GLN A 74 -11.86 0.03 1.22
N LEU A 75 -12.41 1.00 0.50
CA LEU A 75 -12.59 2.34 0.97
C LEU A 75 -13.82 2.38 1.86
N LYS A 76 -13.64 2.80 3.12
CA LYS A 76 -14.75 3.00 4.04
C LYS A 76 -15.68 4.07 3.46
N ALA A 77 -16.86 3.66 3.03
CA ALA A 77 -17.88 4.56 2.52
C ALA A 77 -18.19 5.61 3.58
N SER A 78 -18.17 6.88 3.17
CA SER A 78 -18.80 7.96 3.92
C SER A 78 -20.18 8.18 3.32
N TRP A 79 -21.08 8.78 4.10
CA TRP A 79 -22.34 9.32 3.55
C TRP A 79 -22.10 10.52 2.62
N ASP A 80 -20.89 11.09 2.64
CA ASP A 80 -20.42 12.19 1.79
C ASP A 80 -19.51 11.64 0.68
N GLY A 81 -20.05 11.56 -0.54
CA GLY A 81 -19.33 11.10 -1.74
C GLY A 81 -18.06 11.89 -2.04
N PRO A 82 -18.12 13.24 -2.05
CA PRO A 82 -16.94 14.10 -2.18
C PRO A 82 -15.85 13.82 -1.16
N TRP A 83 -16.22 13.52 0.10
CA TRP A 83 -15.24 13.11 1.12
C TRP A 83 -14.57 11.78 0.78
N THR A 84 -15.35 10.79 0.33
CA THR A 84 -14.84 9.49 -0.11
C THR A 84 -13.86 9.65 -1.29
N ALA A 85 -14.18 10.47 -2.29
CA ALA A 85 -13.27 10.81 -3.38
C ALA A 85 -11.97 11.49 -2.90
N LYS A 86 -12.09 12.42 -1.93
CA LYS A 86 -10.94 13.10 -1.33
C LYS A 86 -10.03 12.13 -0.57
N SER A 87 -10.61 11.20 0.20
CA SER A 87 -9.86 10.16 0.92
C SER A 87 -9.08 9.29 -0.07
N PHE A 88 -9.74 8.82 -1.13
CA PHE A 88 -9.09 8.03 -2.18
C PHE A 88 -7.88 8.75 -2.79
N LYS A 89 -8.04 10.02 -3.17
CA LYS A 89 -6.94 10.83 -3.75
C LYS A 89 -5.76 10.95 -2.78
N HIS A 90 -6.06 11.18 -1.51
CA HIS A 90 -5.05 11.32 -0.48
C HIS A 90 -4.29 10.02 -0.23
N ASP A 91 -5.00 8.89 -0.16
CA ASP A 91 -4.41 7.57 -0.02
C ASP A 91 -3.53 7.21 -1.21
N ALA A 92 -4.00 7.50 -2.43
CA ALA A 92 -3.25 7.24 -3.65
C ALA A 92 -1.94 8.04 -3.73
N VAL A 93 -1.99 9.34 -3.40
CA VAL A 93 -0.79 10.20 -3.37
C VAL A 93 0.25 9.70 -2.35
N LYS A 94 -0.18 9.10 -1.24
CA LYS A 94 0.73 8.47 -0.27
C LYS A 94 1.29 7.15 -0.76
N LEU A 95 0.47 6.33 -1.40
CA LEU A 95 0.84 4.97 -1.78
C LEU A 95 1.80 4.93 -2.98
N PHE A 96 1.58 5.74 -4.01
CA PHE A 96 2.43 5.74 -5.21
C PHE A 96 3.93 5.91 -4.95
N PRO A 97 4.41 6.96 -4.23
CA PRO A 97 5.84 7.14 -4.01
C PRO A 97 6.45 5.96 -3.25
N VAL A 98 5.75 5.43 -2.25
CA VAL A 98 6.23 4.27 -1.47
C VAL A 98 6.33 3.03 -2.36
N MET A 99 5.30 2.74 -3.16
CA MET A 99 5.31 1.60 -4.08
C MET A 99 6.45 1.68 -5.10
N PHE A 100 6.68 2.84 -5.70
CA PHE A 100 7.73 2.99 -6.72
C PHE A 100 9.15 2.99 -6.15
N ASN A 101 9.33 3.42 -4.89
CA ASN A 101 10.62 3.42 -4.20
C ASN A 101 11.01 2.03 -3.70
N ASN A 102 10.02 1.23 -3.30
CA ASN A 102 10.26 -0.08 -2.68
C ASN A 102 10.23 -1.23 -3.69
N VAL A 103 9.39 -1.12 -4.73
CA VAL A 103 9.21 -2.18 -5.73
C VAL A 103 9.91 -1.77 -7.02
N ASN A 104 11.11 -2.31 -7.26
CA ASN A 104 11.96 -1.89 -8.38
C ASN A 104 11.55 -2.48 -9.74
N ASP A 105 11.01 -3.69 -9.77
CA ASP A 105 10.62 -4.40 -11.01
C ASP A 105 9.13 -4.21 -11.33
N MET A 106 8.75 -2.98 -11.61
CA MET A 106 7.36 -2.64 -11.93
C MET A 106 7.30 -1.42 -12.85
N ASP A 107 6.49 -1.52 -13.88
CA ASP A 107 6.29 -0.47 -14.87
C ASP A 107 5.08 0.41 -14.55
N LYS A 108 4.05 -0.16 -13.91
CA LYS A 108 2.78 0.53 -13.64
C LYS A 108 2.13 0.03 -12.36
N VAL A 109 1.59 0.98 -11.60
CA VAL A 109 0.70 0.73 -10.46
C VAL A 109 -0.69 1.22 -10.84
N ARG A 110 -1.71 0.42 -10.56
CA ARG A 110 -3.10 0.85 -10.55
C ARG A 110 -3.69 0.65 -9.17
N ILE A 111 -4.28 1.70 -8.63
CA ILE A 111 -4.98 1.67 -7.35
C ILE A 111 -6.48 1.67 -7.66
N LEU A 112 -7.20 0.75 -7.05
CA LEU A 112 -8.62 0.48 -7.23
C LEU A 112 -9.29 0.55 -5.85
N ALA A 113 -10.14 1.55 -5.65
CA ALA A 113 -10.94 1.65 -4.44
C ALA A 113 -12.31 1.02 -4.67
N ARG A 114 -12.68 0.09 -3.78
CA ARG A 114 -14.01 -0.49 -3.70
C ARG A 114 -14.79 0.13 -2.56
N SER A 115 -16.08 0.33 -2.76
CA SER A 115 -16.97 0.78 -1.69
C SER A 115 -18.36 0.20 -1.91
N GLU A 116 -19.13 0.12 -0.82
CA GLU A 116 -20.53 -0.27 -0.88
C GLU A 116 -21.34 0.93 -1.40
N LEU A 117 -22.06 0.73 -2.50
CA LEU A 117 -22.98 1.69 -3.08
C LEU A 117 -24.42 1.24 -2.82
N VAL A 118 -25.30 2.21 -2.59
CA VAL A 118 -26.73 1.98 -2.39
C VAL A 118 -27.48 2.52 -3.60
N ASP A 119 -28.28 1.69 -4.26
CA ASP A 119 -29.11 2.11 -5.38
C ASP A 119 -30.36 2.92 -4.93
N ILE A 120 -31.09 3.50 -5.88
CA ILE A 120 -32.33 4.26 -5.59
C ILE A 120 -33.43 3.43 -4.92
N ARG A 121 -33.31 2.10 -4.95
CA ARG A 121 -34.24 1.13 -4.36
C ARG A 121 -33.73 0.59 -3.02
N GLY A 122 -32.58 1.05 -2.53
CA GLY A 122 -31.98 0.62 -1.27
C GLY A 122 -31.17 -0.68 -1.34
N ASN A 123 -30.90 -1.23 -2.54
CA ASN A 123 -30.04 -2.41 -2.66
C ASN A 123 -28.57 -1.99 -2.55
N THR A 124 -27.79 -2.78 -1.82
CA THR A 124 -26.35 -2.53 -1.66
C THR A 124 -25.51 -3.45 -2.55
N SER A 125 -24.49 -2.89 -3.18
CA SER A 125 -23.49 -3.63 -3.98
C SER A 125 -22.09 -3.08 -3.73
N GLU A 126 -21.10 -3.97 -3.66
CA GLU A 126 -19.69 -3.58 -3.61
C GLU A 126 -19.14 -3.38 -5.02
N GLU A 127 -18.78 -2.13 -5.34
CA GLU A 127 -18.31 -1.76 -6.68
C GLU A 127 -17.02 -0.96 -6.62
N ILE A 128 -16.31 -0.91 -7.74
CA ILE A 128 -15.15 -0.02 -7.88
C ILE A 128 -15.68 1.40 -8.00
N VAL A 129 -15.37 2.23 -7.01
CA VAL A 129 -15.83 3.62 -6.95
C VAL A 129 -14.80 4.61 -7.46
N ALA A 130 -13.52 4.23 -7.47
CA ALA A 130 -12.47 5.06 -8.05
C ALA A 130 -11.27 4.21 -8.50
N ARG A 131 -10.57 4.69 -9.53
CA ARG A 131 -9.32 4.09 -10.01
C ARG A 131 -8.33 5.15 -10.46
N VAL A 132 -7.06 4.86 -10.24
CA VAL A 132 -5.96 5.70 -10.73
C VAL A 132 -4.80 4.82 -11.14
N THR A 133 -4.19 5.13 -12.29
CA THR A 133 -2.99 4.44 -12.79
C THR A 133 -1.85 5.43 -12.96
N ILE A 134 -0.67 5.04 -12.49
CA ILE A 134 0.60 5.74 -12.72
C ILE A 134 1.62 4.74 -13.23
N SER A 135 2.36 5.13 -14.27
CA SER A 135 3.51 4.42 -14.80
C SER A 135 4.81 4.92 -14.16
N ARG A 136 5.85 4.08 -14.12
CA ARG A 136 7.19 4.47 -13.65
C ARG A 136 7.72 5.65 -14.45
N LYS A 137 7.48 5.67 -15.78
CA LYS A 137 7.85 6.78 -16.67
C LYS A 137 7.22 8.10 -16.23
N ASN A 138 5.96 8.08 -15.78
CA ASN A 138 5.27 9.25 -15.29
C ASN A 138 5.70 9.61 -13.86
N ASN A 139 5.84 8.61 -12.98
CA ASN A 139 6.31 8.76 -11.60
C ASN A 139 7.62 9.56 -11.49
N VAL A 140 8.60 9.31 -12.36
CA VAL A 140 9.90 10.01 -12.35
C VAL A 140 9.76 11.52 -12.60
N LYS A 141 8.65 11.97 -13.21
CA LYS A 141 8.39 13.40 -13.47
C LYS A 141 7.66 14.10 -12.34
N ILE A 142 7.09 13.33 -11.39
CA ILE A 142 6.21 13.84 -10.34
C ILE A 142 7.04 14.16 -9.09
N ARG A 143 6.83 15.35 -8.53
CA ARG A 143 7.39 15.78 -7.25
C ARG A 143 6.35 15.58 -6.14
N TRP A 144 6.29 14.36 -5.60
CA TRP A 144 5.22 13.92 -4.68
C TRP A 144 5.08 14.75 -3.40
N ASP A 145 6.17 15.36 -2.93
CA ASP A 145 6.20 16.29 -1.80
C ASP A 145 5.37 17.56 -2.03
N ASN A 146 5.16 17.94 -3.29
CA ASN A 146 4.41 19.14 -3.70
C ASN A 146 3.06 18.83 -4.35
N VAL A 147 2.65 17.55 -4.38
CA VAL A 147 1.39 17.14 -5.00
C VAL A 147 0.23 17.41 -4.04
N LEU A 148 -0.71 18.25 -4.49
CA LEU A 148 -2.03 18.33 -3.88
C LEU A 148 -2.87 17.12 -4.34
N PRO A 149 -3.54 16.38 -3.43
CA PRO A 149 -4.39 15.24 -3.82
C PRO A 149 -5.47 15.58 -4.83
N SER A 150 -6.01 16.81 -4.80
CA SER A 150 -6.98 17.30 -5.79
C SER A 150 -6.45 17.34 -7.21
N ASN A 151 -5.13 17.46 -7.40
CA ASN A 151 -4.48 17.54 -8.70
C ASN A 151 -4.14 16.15 -9.28
N LEU A 152 -4.29 15.08 -8.50
CA LEU A 152 -4.03 13.71 -8.97
C LEU A 152 -4.64 13.39 -10.34
N PRO A 153 -5.89 13.80 -10.67
CA PRO A 153 -6.49 13.52 -11.97
C PRO A 153 -5.78 14.18 -13.16
N SER A 154 -5.06 15.29 -12.96
CA SER A 154 -4.51 16.08 -14.07
C SER A 154 -3.21 15.53 -14.65
N PHE A 155 -2.50 14.70 -13.88
CA PHE A 155 -1.23 14.12 -14.29
C PHE A 155 -1.22 12.59 -14.29
N ALA A 156 -2.28 11.93 -13.81
CA ALA A 156 -2.38 10.49 -13.85
C ALA A 156 -2.42 9.93 -15.28
N ASP A 157 -1.90 8.72 -15.48
CA ASP A 157 -1.96 8.06 -16.80
C ASP A 157 -3.38 7.60 -17.15
N ASP A 158 -4.13 7.14 -16.14
CA ASP A 158 -5.58 6.89 -16.22
C ASP A 158 -6.21 7.30 -14.89
N TYR A 159 -7.38 7.93 -14.96
CA TYR A 159 -8.12 8.37 -13.79
C TYR A 159 -9.62 8.24 -14.03
N TRP A 160 -10.33 7.62 -13.09
CA TRP A 160 -11.79 7.56 -13.12
C TRP A 160 -12.38 7.51 -11.72
N GLU A 161 -13.50 8.20 -11.54
CA GLU A 161 -14.31 8.23 -10.33
C GLU A 161 -15.76 7.94 -10.70
N HIS A 162 -16.44 7.16 -9.86
CA HIS A 162 -17.84 6.87 -10.01
C HIS A 162 -18.68 8.15 -9.81
N PRO A 163 -19.72 8.41 -10.63
CA PRO A 163 -20.53 9.62 -10.55
C PRO A 163 -21.16 9.87 -9.16
N ALA A 164 -21.50 8.80 -8.43
CA ALA A 164 -22.05 8.91 -7.08
C ALA A 164 -21.11 9.61 -6.07
N LEU A 165 -19.81 9.70 -6.35
CA LEU A 165 -18.86 10.41 -5.49
C LEU A 165 -18.81 11.93 -5.73
N LYS A 166 -19.55 12.44 -6.72
CA LYS A 166 -19.54 13.87 -7.08
C LYS A 166 -20.76 14.64 -6.56
N ASN A 167 -21.77 13.92 -6.07
CA ASN A 167 -23.04 14.48 -5.62
C ASN A 167 -23.06 14.74 -4.12
#